data_AF-A0A286TZ58-F1
#
_entry.id   AF-A0A286TZ58-F1
#
_cell.length_a   1.000
_cell.length_b   1.000
_cell.length_c   1.000
_cell.angle_alpha   90.00
_cell.angle_beta   90.00
_cell.angle_gamma   90.00
#
_symmetry.space_group_name_H-M   'P 1'
#
loop_
_entity.id
_entity.type
_entity.pdbx_description
1 polymer ?
#
loop_
_entity_poly.entity_id
_entity_poly.type
_entity_poly.pdbx_seq_one_letter_code
_entity_poly.pdbx_strand_id
1 'polypeptide(L)'
;MKVLTKQANFLLPKELLEDLKKNVPRMEQSKVVAEALKKELKSIKLKKAMKESFGAWKSECHPELAEGTDKYIRRIRKSSRAGKA
;
A
#
# COMPACT_ATOMS: atom_id res chain seq x y z
N MET A 1 9.49 20.94 -4.68
CA MET A 1 9.11 20.21 -5.91
C MET A 1 7.76 20.73 -6.40
N LYS A 2 7.68 21.27 -7.62
CA LYS A 2 6.43 21.78 -8.19
C LYS A 2 5.54 20.60 -8.54
N VAL A 3 4.45 20.40 -7.79
CA VAL A 3 3.47 19.34 -8.10
C VAL A 3 2.69 19.79 -9.33
N LEU A 4 2.87 19.12 -10.46
CA LEU A 4 2.10 19.37 -11.68
C LEU A 4 0.67 18.87 -11.46
N THR A 5 -0.27 19.79 -11.21
CA THR A 5 -1.70 19.48 -11.05
C THR A 5 -2.40 19.49 -12.39
N LYS A 6 -3.11 18.41 -12.72
CA LYS A 6 -3.97 18.31 -13.92
C LYS A 6 -5.43 18.27 -13.46
N GLN A 7 -6.27 19.12 -14.04
CA GLN A 7 -7.71 19.08 -13.78
C GLN A 7 -8.31 17.80 -14.36
N ALA A 8 -9.19 17.17 -13.60
CA ALA A 8 -9.92 16.00 -14.05
C ALA A 8 -11.41 16.23 -13.77
N ASN A 9 -12.22 15.93 -14.78
CA ASN A 9 -13.65 16.18 -14.77
C ASN A 9 -14.35 14.90 -14.32
N PHE A 10 -14.71 14.83 -13.05
CA PHE A 10 -15.52 13.74 -12.50
C PHE A 10 -16.84 14.30 -11.99
N LEU A 11 -17.90 13.52 -12.13
CA LEU A 11 -19.18 13.80 -11.50
C LEU A 11 -19.15 13.24 -10.08
N LEU A 12 -19.40 14.10 -9.11
CA LEU A 12 -19.56 13.72 -7.71
C LEU A 12 -21.03 13.91 -7.31
N PRO A 13 -21.59 13.04 -6.46
CA PRO A 13 -22.92 13.24 -5.90
C PRO A 13 -23.05 14.60 -5.22
N LYS A 14 -24.18 15.26 -5.43
CA LYS A 14 -24.44 16.60 -4.90
C LYS A 14 -24.36 16.64 -3.37
N GLU A 15 -24.93 15.63 -2.70
CA GLU A 15 -24.91 15.48 -1.24
C GLU A 15 -23.48 15.46 -0.69
N LEU A 16 -22.60 14.68 -1.33
CA LEU A 16 -21.19 14.56 -0.92
C LEU A 16 -20.42 15.88 -1.11
N LEU A 17 -20.73 16.65 -2.16
CA LEU A 17 -20.14 17.96 -2.38
C LEU A 17 -20.64 19.00 -1.37
N GLU A 18 -21.90 18.94 -0.98
CA GLU A 18 -22.48 19.82 0.05
C GLU A 18 -21.86 19.54 1.42
N ASP A 19 -21.73 18.27 1.79
CA ASP A 19 -21.06 17.86 3.02
C ASP A 19 -19.59 18.28 3.04
N LEU A 20 -18.89 18.13 1.92
CA LEU A 20 -17.49 18.55 1.81
C LEU A 20 -17.36 20.07 1.94
N LYS A 21 -18.28 20.85 1.36
CA LYS A 21 -18.30 22.32 1.51
C LYS A 21 -18.64 22.77 2.92
N LYS A 22 -19.50 22.04 3.62
CA LYS A 22 -19.91 22.35 4.99
C LYS A 22 -18.79 22.08 6.00
N ASN A 23 -17.99 21.04 5.78
CA ASN A 23 -16.98 20.60 6.73
C ASN A 23 -15.55 21.03 6.38
N VAL A 24 -15.25 21.41 5.13
CA VAL A 24 -13.89 21.72 4.67
C VAL A 24 -13.79 23.12 4.05
N PRO A 25 -12.84 23.96 4.50
CA PRO A 25 -12.58 25.27 3.90
C PRO A 25 -12.27 25.19 2.41
N ARG A 26 -12.74 26.17 1.63
CA ARG A 26 -12.68 26.16 0.15
C ARG A 26 -11.30 25.90 -0.44
N MET A 27 -10.22 26.33 0.23
CA MET A 27 -8.84 26.16 -0.23
C MET A 27 -8.25 24.78 0.08
N GLU A 28 -8.87 24.01 0.98
CA GLU A 28 -8.38 22.69 1.40
C GLU A 28 -9.17 21.54 0.77
N GLN A 29 -10.29 21.83 0.10
CA GLN A 29 -11.15 20.83 -0.53
C GLN A 29 -10.40 19.95 -1.53
N SER A 30 -9.56 20.55 -2.39
CA SER A 30 -8.76 19.80 -3.36
C SER A 30 -7.74 18.89 -2.70
N LYS A 31 -7.16 19.31 -1.57
CA LYS A 31 -6.20 18.52 -0.78
C LYS A 31 -6.90 17.33 -0.13
N VAL A 32 -8.05 17.53 0.50
CA VAL A 32 -8.84 16.47 1.13
C VAL A 32 -9.26 15.42 0.09
N VAL A 33 -9.75 15.85 -1.07
CA VAL A 33 -10.13 14.94 -2.16
C VAL A 33 -8.91 14.16 -2.66
N ALA A 34 -7.77 14.82 -2.85
CA ALA A 34 -6.54 14.15 -3.29
C ALA A 34 -6.03 13.11 -2.28
N GLU A 35 -6.09 13.43 -0.98
CA GLU A 35 -5.68 12.51 0.09
C GLU A 35 -6.62 11.30 0.20
N ALA A 36 -7.93 11.53 0.13
CA ALA A 36 -8.93 10.45 0.11
C ALA A 36 -8.72 9.53 -1.09
N LEU A 37 -8.55 10.10 -2.29
CA LEU A 37 -8.29 9.34 -3.52
C LEU A 37 -7.00 8.52 -3.40
N LYS A 38 -5.93 9.10 -2.85
CA LYS A 38 -4.65 8.42 -2.63
C LYS A 38 -4.80 7.23 -1.69
N LYS A 39 -5.60 7.38 -0.62
CA LYS A 39 -5.89 6.30 0.34
C LYS A 39 -6.66 5.16 -0.34
N GLU A 40 -7.72 5.47 -1.07
CA GLU A 40 -8.53 4.47 -1.76
C GLU A 40 -7.74 3.73 -2.86
N LEU A 41 -6.95 4.45 -3.66
CA LEU A 41 -6.07 3.82 -4.64
C LEU A 41 -5.05 2.88 -3.99
N LYS A 42 -4.52 3.23 -2.81
CA LYS A 42 -3.60 2.36 -2.06
C LYS A 42 -4.31 1.08 -1.59
N SER A 43 -5.54 1.19 -1.10
CA SER A 43 -6.38 0.06 -0.70
C SER A 43 -6.68 -0.87 -1.87
N ILE A 44 -7.03 -0.32 -3.05
CA ILE A 44 -7.28 -1.12 -4.26
C ILE A 44 -6.01 -1.84 -4.72
N LYS A 45 -4.87 -1.14 -4.75
CA LYS A 45 -3.57 -1.74 -5.10
C LYS A 45 -3.19 -2.87 -4.14
N LEU A 46 -3.39 -2.68 -2.84
CA LEU A 46 -3.12 -3.71 -1.84
C LEU A 46 -4.00 -4.95 -2.07
N LYS A 47 -5.31 -4.77 -2.27
CA LYS A 47 -6.22 -5.88 -2.56
C LYS A 47 -5.81 -6.65 -3.82
N LYS A 48 -5.39 -5.94 -4.86
CA LYS A 48 -4.90 -6.56 -6.10
C LYS A 48 -3.61 -7.34 -5.84
N ALA A 49 -2.64 -6.73 -5.16
CA ALA A 49 -1.39 -7.39 -4.80
C ALA A 49 -1.61 -8.63 -3.94
N MET A 50 -2.53 -8.60 -2.97
CA MET A 50 -2.87 -9.77 -2.14
C MET A 50 -3.46 -10.92 -2.97
N LYS A 51 -4.27 -10.62 -3.99
CA LYS A 51 -4.82 -11.64 -4.88
C LYS A 51 -3.73 -12.23 -5.79
N GLU A 52 -2.85 -11.39 -6.32
CA GLU A 52 -1.77 -11.79 -7.21
C GLU A 52 -0.65 -12.55 -6.48
N SER A 53 -0.37 -12.18 -5.23
CA SER A 53 0.64 -12.83 -4.39
C SER A 53 0.13 -14.10 -3.70
N PHE A 54 -1.16 -14.42 -3.83
CA PHE A 54 -1.71 -15.66 -3.29
C PHE A 54 -1.07 -16.86 -3.99
N GLY A 55 -0.31 -17.65 -3.23
CA GLY A 55 0.45 -18.78 -3.75
C GLY A 55 1.85 -18.44 -4.26
N ALA A 56 2.33 -17.20 -4.07
CA ALA A 56 3.73 -16.86 -4.36
C ALA A 56 4.73 -17.60 -3.45
N TRP A 57 4.27 -18.07 -2.27
CA TRP A 57 5.09 -18.78 -1.29
C TRP A 57 4.82 -20.30 -1.31
N LYS A 58 4.65 -20.88 -2.50
CA LYS A 58 4.56 -22.34 -2.66
C LYS A 58 5.91 -22.99 -2.41
N SER A 59 5.90 -24.18 -1.81
CA SER A 59 7.07 -25.02 -1.60
C SER A 59 7.80 -25.39 -2.90
N GLU A 60 7.07 -25.45 -4.03
CA GLU A 60 7.61 -25.67 -5.38
C GLU A 60 8.47 -24.50 -5.87
N CYS A 61 8.10 -23.25 -5.54
CA CYS A 61 8.84 -22.05 -5.93
C CYS A 61 9.97 -21.73 -4.95
N HIS A 62 9.81 -22.12 -3.67
CA HIS A 62 10.73 -21.80 -2.58
C HIS A 62 10.98 -23.03 -1.69
N PRO A 63 11.78 -24.01 -2.16
CA PRO A 63 12.14 -25.19 -1.36
C PRO A 63 12.89 -24.83 -0.07
N GLU A 64 13.62 -23.70 -0.06
CA GLU A 64 14.34 -23.18 1.10
C GLU A 64 13.42 -22.76 2.26
N LEU A 65 12.14 -22.51 1.96
CA LEU A 65 11.10 -22.16 2.92
C LEU A 65 10.21 -23.35 3.32
N ALA A 66 10.44 -24.54 2.74
CA ALA A 66 9.61 -25.72 2.97
C ALA A 66 9.61 -26.19 4.43
N GLU A 67 10.73 -26.03 5.15
CA GLU A 67 10.83 -26.40 6.57
C GLU A 67 10.25 -25.34 7.52
N GLY A 68 9.64 -24.29 6.97
CA GLY A 68 9.08 -23.16 7.70
C GLY A 68 9.99 -21.94 7.71
N THR A 69 9.37 -20.76 7.60
CA THR A 69 10.05 -19.46 7.56
C THR A 69 10.94 -19.22 8.79
N ASP A 70 10.56 -19.75 9.96
CA ASP A 70 11.33 -19.61 11.20
C ASP A 70 12.71 -20.26 11.13
N LYS A 71 12.82 -21.48 10.57
CA LYS A 71 14.10 -22.17 10.42
C LYS A 71 14.98 -21.45 9.41
N TYR A 72 14.40 -20.98 8.32
CA TYR A 72 15.09 -20.18 7.30
C TYR A 72 15.66 -18.88 7.90
N ILE A 73 14.86 -18.11 8.65
CA ILE A 73 15.30 -16.87 9.32
C ILE A 73 16.40 -17.16 10.34
N ARG A 74 16.29 -18.24 11.14
CA ARG A 74 17.33 -18.65 12.09
C ARG A 74 18.65 -19.00 11.40
N ARG A 75 18.59 -19.64 10.23
CA ARG A 75 19.78 -19.96 9.42
C ARG A 75 20.45 -18.70 8.90
N ILE A 76 19.68 -17.73 8.39
CA ILE A 76 20.21 -16.42 7.95
C ILE A 76 20.83 -15.65 9.11
N ARG A 77 20.13 -15.55 10.25
CA ARG A 77 20.60 -14.80 11.42
C ARG A 77 21.83 -15.40 12.09
N LYS A 78 22.18 -16.65 11.81
CA LYS A 78 23.35 -17.34 12.40
C LYS A 78 24.71 -16.93 11.80
N SER A 79 24.76 -15.99 10.85
CA SER A 79 26.01 -15.39 10.35
C SER A 79 25.93 -13.88 10.64
N SER A 80 26.77 -13.29 11.51
CA SER A 80 28.19 -12.98 11.28
C SER A 80 29.04 -12.82 12.57
N ARG A 81 28.53 -13.24 13.74
CA ARG A 81 29.25 -13.09 15.04
C ARG A 81 30.01 -14.33 15.54
N ALA A 82 29.91 -15.47 14.87
CA ALA A 82 30.61 -16.71 15.26
C ALA A 82 32.01 -16.88 14.62
N GLY A 83 32.52 -15.87 13.90
CA GLY A 83 33.82 -15.90 13.22
C GLY A 83 34.90 -14.98 13.80
N LYS A 84 34.74 -14.53 15.06
CA LYS A 84 35.78 -13.84 15.82
C LYS A 84 35.85 -14.46 17.21
N ALA A 85 36.43 -15.66 17.28
CA ALA A 85 36.99 -16.23 18.50
C ALA A 85 38.47 -16.49 18.20
#